data_AF-A0A8X7CQ09-F1
#
_entry.id   AF-A0A8X7CQ09-F1
#
_cell.length_a   1.000
_cell.length_b   1.000
_cell.length_c   1.000
_cell.angle_alpha   90.00
_cell.angle_beta   90.00
_cell.angle_gamma   90.00
#
_symmetry.space_group_name_H-M   'P 1'
#
loop_
_entity.id
_entity.type
_entity.pdbx_description
1 polymer ?
#
loop_
_entity_poly.entity_id
_entity_poly.type
_entity_poly.pdbx_seq_one_letter_code
_entity_poly.pdbx_strand_id
1 'polypeptide(L)'
;MKNIIHSVFSGSSLQKQDHRVYEITLQNVNSGFSFDIQVLYRPIICRKIPQINKGIWEKELKGKNTPLTDHGRGCPDIELLIGAVFCGHLFSGNIWTLE
;
A
#
# COMPACT_ATOMS: atom_id res chain seq x y z
N MET A 1 7.05 11.44 -17.11
CA MET A 1 6.80 9.98 -17.28
C MET A 1 8.01 9.23 -16.80
N LYS A 2 7.86 8.04 -16.22
CA LYS A 2 8.95 7.14 -15.83
C LYS A 2 8.74 5.77 -16.47
N ASN A 3 9.81 5.20 -17.02
CA ASN A 3 9.82 3.83 -17.54
C ASN A 3 10.26 2.89 -16.41
N ILE A 4 9.41 1.96 -16.01
CA ILE A 4 9.63 1.09 -14.85
C ILE A 4 9.41 -0.37 -15.24
N ILE A 5 10.30 -1.24 -14.77
CA ILE A 5 10.14 -2.70 -14.80
C ILE A 5 9.67 -3.12 -13.42
N HIS A 6 8.48 -3.72 -13.34
CA HIS A 6 7.97 -4.26 -12.08
C HIS A 6 8.54 -5.67 -11.87
N SER A 7 9.24 -5.88 -10.76
CA SER A 7 9.66 -7.21 -10.32
C SER A 7 8.66 -7.71 -9.28
N VAL A 8 8.04 -8.87 -9.53
CA VAL A 8 7.10 -9.47 -8.58
C VAL A 8 7.85 -10.45 -7.67
N PHE A 9 7.34 -10.68 -6.45
CA PHE A 9 7.96 -11.57 -5.44
C PHE A 9 8.23 -13.02 -5.91
N SER A 10 7.70 -13.43 -7.07
CA SER A 10 7.99 -14.70 -7.73
C SER A 10 9.24 -14.71 -8.63
N GLY A 11 10.03 -13.63 -8.66
CA GLY A 11 11.24 -13.51 -9.49
C GLY A 11 10.96 -13.24 -10.98
N SER A 12 9.69 -13.12 -11.38
CA SER A 12 9.31 -12.70 -12.72
C SER A 12 9.36 -11.18 -12.82
N SER A 13 10.05 -10.67 -13.84
CA SER A 13 9.91 -9.28 -14.26
C SER A 13 8.73 -9.16 -15.22
N LEU A 14 7.87 -8.19 -14.98
CA LEU A 14 6.85 -7.78 -15.94
C LEU A 14 7.51 -6.96 -17.05
N GLN A 15 6.85 -6.87 -18.20
CA GLN A 15 7.30 -5.97 -19.27
C GLN A 15 7.45 -4.53 -18.76
N LYS A 16 8.40 -3.80 -19.34
CA LYS A 16 8.58 -2.36 -19.15
C LYS A 16 7.25 -1.63 -19.36
N GLN A 17 6.89 -0.78 -18.41
CA GLN A 17 5.68 0.04 -18.47
C GLN A 17 6.05 1.50 -18.25
N ASP A 18 5.47 2.38 -19.07
CA ASP A 18 5.54 3.81 -18.86
C ASP A 18 4.45 4.27 -17.91
N HIS A 19 4.85 4.98 -16.87
CA HIS A 19 3.97 5.54 -15.88
C HIS A 19 4.00 7.07 -15.93
N ARG A 20 2.82 7.68 -15.88
CA ARG A 20 2.71 9.07 -15.40
C ARG A 20 3.02 9.05 -13.91
N VAL A 21 3.78 10.04 -13.46
CA VAL A 21 4.18 10.18 -12.07
C VAL A 21 3.49 11.42 -11.54
N TYR A 22 2.91 11.29 -10.36
CA TYR A 22 2.27 12.38 -9.65
C TYR A 22 2.95 12.54 -8.30
N GLU A 23 3.07 13.77 -7.87
CA GLU A 23 3.47 14.11 -6.51
C GLU A 23 2.19 14.36 -5.72
N ILE A 24 2.04 13.64 -4.62
CA ILE A 24 0.89 13.78 -3.72
C ILE A 24 1.39 13.96 -2.30
N THR A 25 0.63 14.73 -1.52
CA THR A 25 0.86 14.84 -0.07
C THR A 25 -0.02 13.83 0.64
N LEU A 26 0.59 12.93 1.39
CA LEU A 26 -0.12 12.05 2.31
C LEU A 26 -0.15 12.70 3.68
N GLN A 27 -1.34 12.82 4.26
CA GLN A 27 -1.56 13.49 5.53
C GLN A 27 -2.52 12.68 6.41
N ASN A 28 -2.25 12.62 7.72
CA ASN A 28 -3.22 12.06 8.65
C ASN A 28 -4.41 13.02 8.87
N VAL A 29 -5.56 12.49 9.30
CA VAL A 29 -6.80 13.28 9.47
C VAL A 29 -6.59 14.53 10.34
N ASN A 30 -5.72 14.43 11.35
CA ASN A 30 -5.47 15.49 12.32
C ASN A 30 -4.36 16.46 11.87
N SER A 31 -3.82 16.29 10.67
CA SER A 31 -2.71 17.08 10.10
C SER A 31 -1.40 17.08 10.90
N GLY A 32 -1.26 16.24 11.92
CA GLY A 32 -0.05 16.10 12.73
C GLY A 32 1.09 15.35 12.04
N PHE A 33 0.84 14.73 10.89
CA PHE A 33 1.84 14.08 10.05
C PHE A 33 1.50 14.30 8.58
N SER A 34 2.47 14.78 7.80
CA SER A 34 2.38 14.89 6.35
C SER A 34 3.71 14.64 5.69
N PHE A 35 3.71 14.01 4.52
CA PHE A 35 4.89 13.92 3.66
C PHE A 35 4.49 13.82 2.19
N ASP A 36 5.36 14.30 1.32
CA ASP A 36 5.19 14.22 -0.12
C ASP A 36 5.77 12.92 -0.66
N ILE A 37 5.03 12.27 -1.56
CA ILE A 37 5.44 11.04 -2.21
C ILE A 37 5.17 11.09 -3.70
N GLN A 38 6.07 10.49 -4.48
CA GLN A 38 5.86 10.23 -5.89
C GLN A 38 5.11 8.91 -6.08
N VAL A 39 3.95 8.98 -6.70
CA VAL A 39 3.11 7.82 -7.02
C VAL A 39 3.02 7.60 -8.53
N LEU A 40 2.86 6.34 -8.92
CA LEU A 40 2.70 5.94 -10.31
C LEU A 40 1.22 5.84 -10.64
N TYR A 41 0.79 6.52 -11.70
CA TYR A 41 -0.56 6.34 -12.20
C TYR A 41 -0.70 5.00 -12.91
N ARG A 42 -1.84 4.35 -12.62
CA ARG A 42 -2.28 3.13 -13.28
C ARG A 42 -3.80 3.14 -13.37
N PRO A 43 -4.40 2.90 -14.55
CA PRO A 43 -5.86 2.85 -14.68
C PRO A 43 -6.47 1.69 -13.89
N ILE A 44 -5.69 0.63 -13.64
CA ILE A 44 -6.08 -0.51 -12.79
C ILE A 44 -4.90 -0.80 -11.87
N ILE A 45 -5.01 -0.50 -10.57
CA ILE A 45 -3.95 -0.80 -9.58
C ILE A 45 -3.82 -2.32 -9.41
N CYS A 46 -4.91 -2.98 -9.02
CA CYS A 46 -5.03 -4.43 -8.93
C CYS A 46 -6.35 -4.91 -9.53
N ARG A 47 -6.38 -6.18 -9.96
CA ARG A 47 -7.66 -6.84 -10.25
C ARG A 47 -8.36 -7.20 -8.94
N LYS A 48 -9.53 -7.84 -9.03
CA LYS A 48 -10.30 -8.29 -7.87
C LYS A 48 -9.41 -9.04 -6.86
N ILE A 49 -9.26 -8.46 -5.67
CA ILE A 49 -8.61 -9.12 -4.54
C ILE A 49 -9.66 -10.00 -3.85
N PRO A 50 -9.37 -11.30 -3.59
CA PRO A 50 -10.26 -12.13 -2.80
C PRO A 50 -10.47 -11.51 -1.42
N GLN A 51 -11.73 -11.32 -1.03
CA GLN A 51 -12.02 -10.81 0.31
C GLN A 51 -11.67 -11.87 1.36
N ILE A 52 -11.03 -11.42 2.43
CA ILE A 52 -10.82 -12.26 3.61
C ILE A 52 -12.13 -12.27 4.40
N ASN A 53 -12.66 -13.48 4.62
CA ASN A 53 -13.84 -13.66 5.45
C ASN A 53 -13.52 -13.40 6.92
N LYS A 54 -14.52 -12.90 7.65
CA LYS A 54 -14.44 -12.69 9.08
C LYS A 54 -14.06 -13.96 9.81
N GLY A 55 -13.18 -13.87 10.79
CA GLY A 55 -12.67 -15.04 11.50
C GLY A 55 -12.00 -14.71 12.84
N ILE A 56 -11.50 -15.76 13.51
CA ILE A 56 -10.85 -15.66 14.83
C ILE A 56 -9.67 -14.67 14.79
N TRP A 57 -8.98 -14.60 13.66
CA TRP A 57 -7.88 -13.68 13.40
C TRP A 57 -8.25 -12.20 13.63
N GLU A 58 -9.52 -11.78 13.49
CA GLU A 58 -9.93 -10.40 13.76
C GLU A 58 -9.71 -10.04 15.23
N LYS A 59 -10.06 -10.95 16.14
CA LYS A 59 -9.88 -10.75 17.59
C LYS A 59 -8.41 -10.75 17.95
N GLU A 60 -7.62 -11.63 17.34
CA GLU A 60 -6.18 -11.71 17.57
C GLU A 60 -5.45 -10.45 17.10
N LEU A 61 -5.77 -9.97 15.88
CA LEU A 61 -5.20 -8.74 15.32
C LEU A 61 -5.60 -7.51 16.13
N LYS A 62 -6.86 -7.43 16.57
CA LYS A 62 -7.32 -6.37 17.47
C LYS A 62 -6.58 -6.39 18.81
N GLY A 63 -6.35 -7.57 19.38
CA GLY A 63 -5.57 -7.73 20.61
C GLY A 63 -4.10 -7.32 20.47
N LYS A 64 -3.56 -7.28 19.24
CA LYS A 64 -2.20 -6.86 18.90
C LYS A 64 -2.10 -5.39 18.46
N ASN A 65 -3.18 -4.60 18.57
CA ASN A 65 -3.26 -3.22 18.07
C ASN A 65 -2.94 -3.08 16.56
N THR A 66 -3.21 -4.11 15.76
CA THR A 66 -3.03 -4.10 14.30
C THR A 66 -4.39 -4.28 13.61
N PRO A 67 -5.24 -3.26 13.56
CA PRO A 67 -6.56 -3.39 12.93
C PRO A 67 -6.40 -3.56 11.41
N LEU A 68 -6.93 -4.66 10.88
CA LEU A 68 -7.17 -4.82 9.44
C LEU A 68 -8.54 -4.22 9.12
N THR A 69 -8.61 -3.27 8.19
CA THR A 69 -9.83 -2.50 7.92
C THR A 69 -10.52 -2.88 6.61
N ASP A 70 -9.79 -3.54 5.71
CA ASP A 70 -10.20 -3.94 4.36
C ASP A 70 -10.61 -5.41 4.28
N HIS A 71 -11.53 -5.83 5.17
CA HIS A 71 -12.09 -7.19 5.18
C HIS A 71 -13.63 -7.19 5.23
N GLY A 72 -14.23 -8.24 4.66
CA GLY A 72 -15.68 -8.41 4.59
C GLY A 72 -16.37 -7.66 3.44
N ARG A 73 -17.71 -7.68 3.43
CA ARG A 73 -18.52 -7.10 2.36
C ARG A 73 -18.50 -5.57 2.41
N GLY A 74 -18.42 -4.94 1.23
CA GLY A 74 -18.52 -3.48 1.08
C GLY A 74 -17.20 -2.72 1.23
N CYS A 75 -16.05 -3.38 1.21
CA CYS A 75 -14.77 -2.69 1.15
C CYS A 75 -14.69 -1.77 -0.08
N PRO A 76 -14.20 -0.53 0.07
CA PRO A 76 -14.05 0.39 -1.05
C PRO A 76 -12.96 -0.09 -2.01
N ASP A 77 -12.96 0.47 -3.22
CA ASP A 77 -11.87 0.25 -4.18
C ASP A 77 -10.56 0.84 -3.66
N ILE A 78 -9.44 0.26 -4.10
CA ILE A 78 -8.10 0.75 -3.75
C ILE A 78 -7.77 1.94 -4.64
N GLU A 79 -7.67 3.13 -4.04
CA GLU A 79 -7.26 4.36 -4.73
C GLU A 79 -5.74 4.57 -4.72
N LEU A 80 -5.04 4.01 -3.72
CA LEU A 80 -3.61 4.13 -3.54
C LEU A 80 -3.01 2.82 -3.00
N LEU A 81 -1.95 2.32 -3.65
CA LEU A 81 -1.19 1.16 -3.21
C LEU A 81 0.23 1.57 -2.84
N ILE A 82 0.64 1.31 -1.60
CA ILE A 82 1.96 1.63 -1.06
C ILE A 82 2.68 0.32 -0.72
N GLY A 83 3.94 0.18 -1.14
CA GLY A 83 4.75 -0.98 -0.81
C GLY A 83 5.12 -1.04 0.68
N ALA A 84 5.27 -2.25 1.22
CA ALA A 84 5.54 -2.46 2.65
C ALA A 84 6.77 -1.70 3.18
N VAL A 85 7.82 -1.53 2.35
CA VAL A 85 9.02 -0.75 2.70
C VAL A 85 8.67 0.71 3.03
N PHE A 86 7.79 1.32 2.24
CA PHE A 86 7.30 2.68 2.50
C PHE A 86 6.30 2.72 3.67
N CYS A 87 5.52 1.65 3.88
CA CYS A 87 4.64 1.56 5.05
C CYS A 87 5.42 1.53 6.38
N GLY A 88 6.62 0.93 6.41
CA GLY A 88 7.49 1.00 7.59
C GLY A 88 7.81 2.45 7.98
N HIS A 89 8.10 3.30 7.00
CA HIS A 89 8.32 4.72 7.20
C HIS A 89 7.04 5.43 7.68
N LEU A 90 5.89 5.13 7.08
CA LEU A 90 4.59 5.68 7.49
C LEU A 90 4.25 5.42 8.95
N PHE A 91 4.47 4.19 9.41
CA PHE A 91 4.05 3.79 10.76
C PHE A 91 5.05 4.15 11.84
N SER A 92 6.35 4.11 11.54
CA SER A 92 7.40 4.32 12.54
C SER A 92 8.07 5.68 12.48
N GLY A 93 7.83 6.47 11.42
CA GLY A 93 8.57 7.70 11.12
C GLY A 93 10.05 7.48 10.75
N ASN A 94 10.53 6.22 10.77
CA ASN A 94 11.93 5.86 10.61
C ASN A 94 12.12 4.90 9.43
N ILE A 95 13.27 4.99 8.76
CA ILE A 95 13.70 4.02 7.73
C ILE A 95 14.86 3.24 8.34
N TRP A 96 14.66 1.93 8.51
CA TRP A 96 15.69 1.03 9.01
C TRP A 96 16.25 0.23 7.85
N THR A 97 17.54 0.39 7.56
CA THR A 97 18.28 -0.50 6.66
C THR A 97 18.88 -1.59 7.53
N LEU A 98 18.46 -2.84 7.31
CA LEU A 98 19.06 -4.00 7.97
C LEU A 98 20.25 -4.47 7.12
N GLU A 99 21.37 -4.77 7.77
CA GLU A 99 22.57 -5.36 7.14
C GLU A 99 22.41 -6.87 6.90
#